data_AF-A0A372KNN4-F1
#
_entry.id   AF-A0A372KNN4-F1
#
_cell.length_a   1.000
_cell.length_b   1.000
_cell.length_c   1.000
_cell.angle_alpha   90.00
_cell.angle_beta   90.00
_cell.angle_gamma   90.00
#
_symmetry.space_group_name_H-M   'P 1'
#
loop_
_entity.id
_entity.type
_entity.pdbx_description
1 polymer ?
#
loop_
_entity_poly.entity_id
_entity_poly.type
_entity_poly.pdbx_seq_one_letter_code
_entity_poly.pdbx_strand_id
1 'polypeptide(L)'
;MISYEKVRQTLRTLNITVLVLEFISVLLGILSFIGIFTLRANLENEEVTSAYTAEQLEALRASITPFAIFISVVTFVISVAIIVLVFRNLSKQKDGEEISYIPYFLGMGVTVFNIIYSFTSGFNIWGLLIQGIFLALYVYAFVEARTLNEGNTTGDAS
;
A
#
# COMPACT_ATOMS: atom_id res chain seq x y z
N MET A 1 -8.37 -11.76 30.63
CA MET A 1 -8.23 -12.92 29.74
C MET A 1 -8.33 -12.42 28.31
N ILE A 2 -7.33 -12.69 27.47
CA ILE A 2 -7.39 -12.36 26.04
C ILE A 2 -8.37 -13.31 25.37
N SER A 3 -9.27 -12.79 24.54
CA SER A 3 -10.20 -13.61 23.77
C SER A 3 -9.63 -13.83 22.38
N TYR A 4 -8.97 -14.98 22.17
CA TYR A 4 -8.32 -15.31 20.89
C TYR A 4 -9.30 -15.38 19.71
N GLU A 5 -10.57 -15.73 19.96
CA GLU A 5 -11.60 -15.68 18.93
C GLU A 5 -11.88 -14.24 18.48
N LYS A 6 -11.89 -13.28 19.42
CA LYS A 6 -12.03 -11.86 19.07
C LYS A 6 -10.82 -11.36 18.30
N VAL A 7 -9.61 -11.69 18.74
CA VAL A 7 -8.35 -11.36 18.02
C VAL A 7 -8.40 -11.91 16.59
N ARG A 8 -8.82 -13.16 16.42
CA ARG A 8 -9.02 -13.79 15.10
C ARG A 8 -10.04 -13.02 14.26
N GLN A 9 -11.21 -12.72 14.80
CA GLN A 9 -12.23 -11.98 14.04
C GLN A 9 -11.76 -10.57 13.64
N THR A 10 -11.08 -9.87 14.55
CA THR A 10 -10.47 -8.56 14.30
C THR A 10 -9.43 -8.64 13.19
N LEU A 11 -8.46 -9.55 13.31
CA LEU A 11 -7.42 -9.74 12.30
C LEU A 11 -8.00 -10.09 10.93
N ARG A 12 -9.05 -10.92 10.89
CA ARG A 12 -9.75 -11.25 9.65
C ARG A 12 -10.34 -10.01 8.99
N THR A 13 -10.97 -9.15 9.79
CA THR A 13 -11.53 -7.88 9.32
C THR A 13 -10.44 -6.96 8.80
N LEU A 14 -9.33 -6.82 9.54
CA LEU A 14 -8.18 -6.02 9.12
C LEU A 14 -7.57 -6.52 7.81
N ASN A 15 -7.39 -7.83 7.66
CA ASN A 15 -6.91 -8.45 6.42
C ASN A 15 -7.84 -8.17 5.24
N ILE A 16 -9.16 -8.24 5.42
CA ILE A 16 -10.13 -7.90 4.37
C ILE A 16 -10.04 -6.42 4.01
N THR A 17 -9.92 -5.53 5.00
CA THR A 17 -9.74 -4.09 4.76
C THR A 17 -8.47 -3.82 3.96
N VAL A 18 -7.33 -4.42 4.35
CA VAL A 18 -6.06 -4.31 3.61
C VAL A 18 -6.23 -4.80 2.17
N LEU A 19 -6.90 -5.94 1.95
CA LEU A 19 -7.16 -6.45 0.61
C LEU A 19 -7.94 -5.45 -0.24
N VAL A 20 -9.05 -4.92 0.26
CA VAL A 20 -9.88 -3.96 -0.48
C VAL A 20 -9.06 -2.73 -0.85
N LEU A 21 -8.30 -2.19 0.09
CA LEU A 21 -7.46 -1.01 -0.15
C LEU A 21 -6.36 -1.30 -1.18
N GLU A 22 -5.67 -2.42 -1.09
CA GLU A 22 -4.61 -2.76 -2.04
C GLU A 22 -5.16 -3.10 -3.43
N PHE A 23 -6.35 -3.70 -3.54
CA PHE A 23 -7.02 -3.85 -4.83
C PHE A 23 -7.32 -2.50 -5.48
N ILE A 24 -7.80 -1.53 -4.70
CA ILE A 24 -8.00 -0.16 -5.18
C ILE A 24 -6.66 0.45 -5.62
N SER A 25 -5.59 0.29 -4.83
CA SER A 25 -4.24 0.77 -5.16
C SER A 25 -3.73 0.18 -6.48
N VAL A 26 -3.93 -1.12 -6.71
CA VAL A 26 -3.55 -1.79 -7.97
C VAL A 26 -4.34 -1.23 -9.15
N LEU A 27 -5.66 -1.04 -9.01
CA LEU A 27 -6.48 -0.44 -10.06
C LEU A 27 -6.02 0.99 -10.39
N LEU A 28 -5.77 1.80 -9.37
CA LEU A 28 -5.22 3.15 -9.54
C LEU A 28 -3.83 3.13 -10.16
N GLY A 29 -2.99 2.16 -9.82
CA GLY A 29 -1.67 1.95 -10.43
C GLY A 29 -1.77 1.67 -11.93
N ILE A 30 -2.71 0.82 -12.36
CA ILE A 30 -2.96 0.55 -13.78
C ILE A 30 -3.36 1.85 -14.51
N LEU A 31 -4.29 2.60 -13.94
CA LEU A 31 -4.71 3.90 -14.51
C LEU A 31 -3.55 4.91 -14.54
N SER A 32 -2.70 4.91 -13.52
CA SER A 32 -1.50 5.76 -13.45
C SER A 32 -0.52 5.41 -14.57
N PHE A 33 -0.27 4.13 -14.86
CA PHE A 33 0.58 3.75 -15.97
C PHE A 33 0.02 4.23 -17.32
N ILE A 34 -1.28 4.06 -17.56
CA ILE A 34 -1.95 4.59 -18.76
C ILE A 34 -1.76 6.13 -18.85
N GLY A 35 -1.91 6.82 -17.73
CA GLY A 35 -1.69 8.27 -17.62
C GLY A 35 -0.26 8.66 -17.97
N ILE A 36 0.75 7.94 -17.47
CA ILE A 36 2.17 8.20 -17.76
C ILE A 36 2.46 8.04 -19.26
N PHE A 37 1.99 6.96 -19.89
CA PHE A 37 2.20 6.74 -21.33
C PHE A 37 1.51 7.81 -22.19
N THR A 38 0.25 8.13 -21.86
CA THR A 38 -0.51 9.18 -22.54
C THR A 38 0.18 10.54 -22.39
N LEU A 39 0.60 10.88 -21.18
CA LEU A 39 1.26 12.16 -20.91
C LEU A 39 2.60 12.27 -21.65
N ARG A 40 3.38 11.19 -21.70
CA ARG A 40 4.64 11.16 -22.44
C ARG A 40 4.42 11.42 -23.93
N ALA A 41 3.44 10.76 -24.55
CA ALA A 41 3.10 10.97 -25.95
C ALA A 41 2.61 12.42 -26.22
N ASN A 42 1.82 12.98 -25.29
CA ASN A 42 1.33 14.35 -25.42
C ASN A 42 2.42 15.41 -25.24
N LEU A 43 3.42 15.17 -24.40
CA LEU A 43 4.55 16.09 -24.19
C LEU A 43 5.53 16.15 -25.37
N GLU A 44 5.43 15.21 -26.30
CA GLU A 44 6.16 15.16 -27.56
C GLU A 44 5.35 15.77 -28.73
N ASN A 45 4.08 16.14 -28.49
CA ASN A 45 3.19 16.73 -29.49
C ASN A 45 3.07 18.26 -29.31
N GLU A 46 3.62 19.03 -30.26
CA GLU A 46 3.58 20.50 -30.23
C GLU A 46 2.15 21.06 -30.16
N GLU A 47 1.18 20.45 -30.86
CA GLU A 47 -0.21 20.89 -30.85
C GLU A 47 -0.82 20.79 -29.45
N VAL A 48 -0.52 19.72 -28.71
CA VAL A 48 -1.02 19.51 -27.35
C VAL A 48 -0.28 20.37 -26.33
N THR A 49 1.05 20.48 -26.46
CA THR A 49 1.85 21.31 -25.53
C THR A 49 1.53 22.80 -25.64
N SER A 50 1.12 23.28 -26.82
CA SER A 50 0.72 24.68 -27.03
C SER A 50 -0.49 25.12 -26.21
N ALA A 51 -1.30 24.17 -25.71
CA ALA A 51 -2.48 24.42 -24.89
C ALA A 51 -2.17 24.69 -23.40
N TYR A 52 -0.91 24.49 -22.97
CA TYR A 52 -0.50 24.60 -21.58
C TYR A 52 0.47 25.77 -21.37
N THR A 53 0.44 26.35 -20.17
CA THR A 53 1.48 27.33 -19.77
C THR A 53 2.82 26.63 -19.57
N ALA A 54 3.92 27.39 -19.64
CA ALA A 54 5.26 26.85 -19.38
C ALA A 54 5.37 26.19 -17.98
N GLU A 55 4.76 26.81 -16.97
CA GLU A 55 4.70 26.28 -15.60
C GLU A 55 3.94 24.95 -15.52
N GLN A 56 2.81 24.84 -16.24
CA GLN A 56 2.03 23.60 -16.30
C GLN A 56 2.81 22.49 -17.01
N LEU A 57 3.49 22.81 -18.11
CA LEU A 57 4.36 21.88 -18.83
C LEU A 57 5.51 21.37 -17.95
N GLU A 58 6.13 22.25 -17.17
CA GLU A 58 7.21 21.88 -16.25
C GLU A 58 6.71 20.95 -15.15
N ALA A 59 5.56 21.24 -14.54
CA ALA A 59 4.92 20.37 -13.55
C ALA A 59 4.59 18.98 -14.12
N LEU A 60 4.05 18.93 -15.34
CA LEU A 60 3.77 17.67 -16.05
C LEU A 60 5.05 16.88 -16.32
N ARG A 61 6.12 17.52 -16.80
CA ARG A 61 7.43 16.87 -17.02
C ARG A 61 8.03 16.34 -15.71
N ALA A 62 7.93 17.10 -14.62
CA ALA A 62 8.39 16.69 -13.30
C ALA A 62 7.63 15.44 -12.77
N SER A 63 6.36 15.29 -13.14
CA SER A 63 5.54 14.15 -12.72
C SER A 63 5.88 12.82 -13.38
N ILE A 64 6.62 12.81 -14.50
CA ILE A 64 6.97 11.59 -15.26
C ILE A 64 8.49 11.33 -15.32
N THR A 65 9.23 11.77 -14.30
CA THR A 65 10.67 11.49 -14.23
C THR A 65 10.96 9.99 -14.16
N PRO A 66 12.14 9.51 -14.62
CA PRO A 66 12.51 8.10 -14.51
C PRO A 66 12.41 7.56 -13.08
N PHE A 67 12.74 8.40 -12.09
CA PHE A 67 12.63 8.04 -10.68
C PHE A 67 11.16 7.92 -10.24
N ALA A 68 10.27 8.84 -10.64
CA ALA A 68 8.84 8.74 -10.34
C ALA A 68 8.24 7.45 -10.93
N ILE A 69 8.57 7.13 -12.18
CA ILE A 69 8.13 5.89 -12.85
C ILE A 69 8.63 4.65 -12.08
N PHE A 70 9.90 4.66 -11.68
CA PHE A 70 10.48 3.57 -10.87
C PHE A 70 9.71 3.37 -9.56
N ILE A 71 9.44 4.43 -8.81
CA ILE A 71 8.67 4.37 -7.56
C ILE A 71 7.24 3.85 -7.81
N SER A 72 6.58 4.27 -8.90
CA SER A 72 5.25 3.76 -9.28
C SER A 72 5.27 2.26 -9.52
N VAL A 73 6.27 1.74 -10.24
CA VAL A 73 6.40 0.29 -10.51
C VAL A 73 6.69 -0.48 -9.22
N VAL A 74 7.62 -0.01 -8.39
CA VAL A 74 7.95 -0.66 -7.12
C VAL A 74 6.74 -0.72 -6.20
N THR A 75 6.01 0.39 -6.06
CA THR A 75 4.80 0.45 -5.23
C THR A 75 3.73 -0.51 -5.73
N PHE A 76 3.51 -0.54 -7.05
CA PHE A 76 2.56 -1.47 -7.67
C PHE A 76 2.89 -2.94 -7.38
N VAL A 77 4.16 -3.33 -7.53
CA VAL A 77 4.61 -4.70 -7.24
C VAL A 77 4.42 -5.05 -5.76
N ILE A 78 4.73 -4.11 -4.85
CA ILE A 78 4.53 -4.32 -3.42
C ILE A 78 3.04 -4.48 -3.10
N SER A 79 2.15 -3.66 -3.66
CA SER A 79 0.70 -3.80 -3.49
C SER A 79 0.20 -5.18 -3.92
N VAL A 80 0.63 -5.67 -5.09
CA VAL A 80 0.29 -7.03 -5.55
C VAL A 80 0.83 -8.09 -4.59
N ALA A 81 2.07 -7.93 -4.10
CA ALA A 81 2.66 -8.87 -3.13
C ALA A 81 1.87 -8.89 -1.81
N ILE A 82 1.46 -7.73 -1.28
CA ILE A 82 0.63 -7.63 -0.08
C ILE A 82 -0.69 -8.37 -0.30
N ILE A 83 -1.37 -8.17 -1.44
CA ILE A 83 -2.62 -8.88 -1.76
C ILE A 83 -2.43 -10.39 -1.66
N VAL A 84 -1.43 -10.94 -2.34
CA VAL A 84 -1.16 -12.39 -2.34
C VAL A 84 -0.87 -12.90 -0.94
N LEU A 85 -0.05 -12.18 -0.17
CA LEU A 85 0.34 -12.56 1.18
C LEU A 85 -0.83 -12.46 2.18
N VAL A 86 -1.70 -11.47 2.03
CA VAL A 86 -2.89 -11.34 2.89
C VAL A 86 -3.92 -12.42 2.56
N PHE A 87 -4.11 -12.78 1.28
CA PHE A 87 -4.92 -13.94 0.92
C PHE A 87 -4.39 -15.23 1.56
N ARG A 88 -3.06 -15.43 1.55
CA ARG A 88 -2.43 -16.55 2.26
C ARG A 88 -2.71 -16.49 3.76
N ASN A 89 -2.55 -15.34 4.40
CA ASN A 89 -2.86 -15.18 5.82
C ASN A 89 -4.33 -15.48 6.14
N LEU A 90 -5.28 -15.09 5.29
CA LEU A 90 -6.69 -15.42 5.46
C LEU A 90 -6.96 -16.93 5.36
N SER A 91 -6.21 -17.66 4.52
CA SER A 91 -6.28 -19.13 4.47
C SER A 91 -5.72 -19.73 5.77
N LYS A 92 -4.47 -19.38 6.10
CA LYS A 92 -3.80 -19.85 7.32
C LYS A 92 -4.60 -19.63 8.59
N GLN A 93 -5.28 -18.49 8.67
CA GLN A 93 -6.13 -18.16 9.80
C GLN A 93 -7.33 -19.10 9.97
N LYS A 94 -7.87 -19.65 8.87
CA LYS A 94 -8.91 -20.68 8.92
C LYS A 94 -8.36 -22.02 9.37
N ASP A 95 -7.14 -22.33 8.93
CA ASP A 95 -6.46 -23.59 9.19
C ASP A 95 -5.76 -23.62 10.56
N GLY A 96 -5.78 -22.51 11.30
CA GLY A 96 -5.12 -22.38 12.61
C GLY A 96 -3.60 -22.26 12.54
N GLU A 97 -3.06 -22.01 11.35
CA GLU A 97 -1.62 -21.91 11.11
C GLU A 97 -1.05 -20.54 11.51
N GLU A 98 0.28 -20.49 11.61
CA GLU A 98 1.03 -19.26 11.89
C GLU A 98 0.86 -18.22 10.76
N ILE A 99 0.40 -17.03 11.15
CA ILE A 99 0.18 -15.88 10.28
C ILE A 99 1.51 -15.21 9.93
N SER A 100 1.73 -14.92 8.65
CA SER A 100 2.94 -14.20 8.22
C SER A 100 2.83 -12.70 8.53
N TYR A 101 3.90 -12.12 9.06
CA TYR A 101 3.97 -10.67 9.31
C TYR A 101 4.43 -9.85 8.09
N ILE A 102 4.97 -10.53 7.07
CA ILE A 102 5.53 -9.90 5.86
C ILE A 102 4.58 -8.88 5.20
N PRO A 103 3.28 -9.18 4.95
CA PRO A 103 2.41 -8.20 4.30
C PRO A 103 2.29 -6.90 5.10
N TYR A 104 2.29 -6.96 6.43
CA TYR A 104 2.19 -5.78 7.28
C TYR A 104 3.49 -4.98 7.29
N PHE A 105 4.66 -5.65 7.28
CA PHE A 105 5.95 -4.96 7.15
C PHE A 105 6.13 -4.28 5.79
N LEU A 106 5.69 -4.92 4.71
CA LEU A 106 5.69 -4.30 3.38
C LEU A 106 4.81 -3.05 3.35
N GLY A 107 3.59 -3.14 3.88
CA GLY A 107 2.67 -2.01 4.00
C GLY A 107 3.27 -0.85 4.81
N MET A 108 3.78 -1.13 6.02
CA MET A 108 4.45 -0.13 6.85
C MET A 108 5.65 0.50 6.12
N GLY A 109 6.48 -0.30 5.45
CA GLY A 109 7.64 0.18 4.71
C GLY A 109 7.26 1.17 3.61
N VAL A 110 6.26 0.84 2.81
CA VAL A 110 5.73 1.74 1.76
C VAL A 110 5.15 3.02 2.37
N THR A 111 4.37 2.89 3.43
CA THR A 111 3.75 4.06 4.09
C THR A 111 4.80 5.00 4.68
N VAL A 112 5.80 4.47 5.37
CA VAL A 112 6.91 5.28 5.93
C VAL A 112 7.71 5.94 4.81
N PHE A 113 8.01 5.20 3.74
CA PHE A 113 8.67 5.77 2.56
C PHE A 113 7.85 6.93 1.98
N ASN A 114 6.54 6.77 1.79
CA ASN A 114 5.67 7.82 1.26
C ASN A 114 5.61 9.06 2.16
N ILE A 115 5.59 8.87 3.48
CA ILE A 115 5.65 9.98 4.44
C ILE A 115 6.95 10.78 4.23
N ILE A 116 8.10 10.09 4.20
CA ILE A 116 9.41 10.74 4.00
C ILE A 116 9.46 11.44 2.63
N TYR A 117 9.02 10.75 1.58
CA TYR A 117 9.02 11.27 0.22
C TYR A 117 8.13 12.53 0.08
N SER A 118 7.02 12.60 0.80
CA SER A 118 6.12 13.76 0.77
C SER A 118 6.79 15.08 1.20
N PHE A 119 7.81 15.01 2.06
CA PHE A 119 8.59 16.21 2.45
C PHE A 119 9.51 16.69 1.33
N THR A 120 9.81 15.85 0.34
CA THR A 120 10.67 16.19 -0.81
C THR A 120 9.89 16.65 -2.04
N SER A 121 8.64 16.20 -2.18
CA SER A 121 7.79 16.46 -3.34
C SER A 121 6.80 17.62 -3.15
N GLY A 122 6.90 18.35 -2.04
CA GLY A 122 5.96 19.39 -1.64
C GLY A 122 4.99 18.92 -0.54
N PHE A 123 4.92 19.69 0.54
CA PHE A 123 4.13 19.35 1.73
C PHE A 123 2.62 19.30 1.42
N ASN A 124 2.00 18.15 1.71
CA ASN A 124 0.56 17.95 1.58
C ASN A 124 0.01 17.28 2.85
N ILE A 125 -0.70 18.06 3.68
CA ILE A 125 -1.25 17.57 4.95
C ILE A 125 -2.26 16.44 4.77
N TRP A 126 -3.09 16.47 3.72
CA TRP A 126 -4.07 15.42 3.45
C TRP A 126 -3.38 14.12 3.05
N GLY A 127 -2.32 14.22 2.24
CA GLY A 127 -1.47 13.08 1.91
C GLY A 127 -0.87 12.44 3.16
N LEU A 128 -0.31 13.25 4.06
CA LEU A 128 0.25 12.78 5.33
C LEU A 128 -0.78 12.11 6.24
N LEU A 129 -1.99 12.68 6.38
CA LEU A 129 -3.06 12.10 7.19
C LEU A 129 -3.49 10.73 6.65
N ILE A 130 -3.63 10.62 5.33
CA ILE A 130 -3.95 9.34 4.68
C ILE A 130 -2.86 8.32 4.97
N GLN A 131 -1.59 8.67 4.79
CA GLN A 131 -0.48 7.76 5.12
C GLN A 131 -0.47 7.39 6.61
N GLY A 132 -0.79 8.32 7.51
CA GLY A 132 -0.92 8.03 8.95
C GLY A 132 -1.99 6.97 9.25
N ILE A 133 -3.14 7.02 8.57
CA ILE A 133 -4.21 6.02 8.70
C ILE A 133 -3.74 4.66 8.19
N PHE A 134 -3.07 4.61 7.03
CA PHE A 134 -2.49 3.36 6.52
C PHE A 134 -1.46 2.76 7.48
N LEU A 135 -0.59 3.61 8.07
CA LEU A 135 0.41 3.16 9.02
C LEU A 135 -0.25 2.54 10.26
N ALA A 136 -1.26 3.22 10.81
CA ALA A 136 -2.03 2.71 11.95
C ALA A 136 -2.72 1.38 11.63
N LEU A 137 -3.31 1.25 10.43
CA LEU A 137 -3.92 0.01 9.97
C LEU A 137 -2.91 -1.14 9.94
N TYR A 138 -1.74 -0.93 9.34
CA TYR A 138 -0.71 -1.96 9.23
C TYR A 138 -0.08 -2.33 10.57
N VAL A 139 0.19 -1.34 11.44
CA VAL A 139 0.66 -1.58 12.81
C VAL A 139 -0.36 -2.38 13.60
N TYR A 140 -1.64 -2.02 13.50
CA TYR A 140 -2.68 -2.71 14.25
C TYR A 140 -2.88 -4.16 13.76
N ALA A 141 -2.86 -4.37 12.44
CA ALA A 141 -2.91 -5.71 11.86
C ALA A 141 -1.70 -6.57 12.28
N PHE A 142 -0.50 -5.99 12.36
CA PHE A 142 0.68 -6.67 12.87
C PHE A 142 0.53 -7.09 14.34
N VAL A 143 0.05 -6.19 15.21
CA VAL A 143 -0.13 -6.48 16.64
C VAL A 143 -1.14 -7.61 16.84
N GLU A 144 -2.27 -7.59 16.13
CA GLU A 144 -3.29 -8.65 16.20
C GLU A 144 -2.75 -9.98 15.64
N ALA A 145 -1.99 -9.96 14.53
CA ALA A 145 -1.34 -11.15 14.00
C ALA A 145 -0.34 -11.77 14.97
N ARG A 146 0.49 -10.94 15.62
CA ARG A 146 1.44 -11.40 16.64
C ARG A 146 0.74 -12.03 17.83
N THR A 147 -0.29 -11.35 18.34
CA THR A 147 -1.09 -11.85 19.48
C THR A 147 -1.75 -13.19 19.16
N LEU A 148 -2.24 -13.36 17.93
CA LEU A 148 -2.84 -14.62 17.50
C LEU A 148 -1.81 -15.77 17.41
N ASN A 149 -0.63 -15.49 16.86
CA ASN A 149 0.44 -16.49 16.76
C ASN A 149 0.97 -16.91 18.15
N GLU A 150 1.15 -15.97 19.08
CA GLU A 150 1.52 -16.26 20.47
C GLU A 150 0.47 -17.16 21.15
N GLY A 151 -0.82 -16.92 20.88
CA GLY A 151 -1.92 -17.76 21.34
C GLY A 151 -1.88 -19.19 20.81
N ASN A 152 -1.59 -19.36 19.52
CA ASN A 152 -1.49 -20.69 18.91
C ASN A 152 -0.31 -21.48 19.51
N THR A 153 0.85 -20.84 19.70
CA THR A 153 2.03 -21.52 20.29
C THR A 153 1.84 -21.97 21.74
N THR A 154 0.94 -21.33 22.49
CA THR A 154 0.65 -21.69 23.89
C THR A 154 -0.47 -22.72 24.03
N GLY A 155 -1.35 -22.85 23.03
CA GLY A 155 -2.42 -23.86 22.98
C GLY A 155 -1.97 -25.26 22.58
N ASP A 156 -0.89 -25.38 21.79
CA ASP A 156 -0.33 -26.68 21.37
C ASP A 156 0.53 -27.37 22.47
N ALA A 157 0.73 -26.71 23.61
CA ALA A 157 1.52 -27.22 24.74
C ALA A 157 0.66 -27.81 25.89
N SER A 158 -0.65 -27.98 25.69
CA SER A 158 -1.62 -28.55 26.66
C SER A 158 -2.39 -29.72 26.07
#